data_AF-A0A2V7HQC1-F1
#
_entry.id   AF-A0A2V7HQC1-F1
#
_cell.length_a   1.000
_cell.length_b   1.000
_cell.length_c   1.000
_cell.angle_alpha   90.00
_cell.angle_beta   90.00
_cell.angle_gamma   90.00
#
_symmetry.space_group_name_H-M   'P 1'
#
loop_
_entity.id
_entity.type
_entity.pdbx_description
1 polymer ?
#
loop_
_entity_poly.entity_id
_entity_poly.type
_entity_poly.pdbx_seq_one_letter_code
_entity_poly.pdbx_strand_id
1 'polypeptide(L)' 'HLIVELHRKFRFTAVMVSHEIPEIFRIADRVAMLHDGVIVESGTPDAVQASANPIVQQFIHGDVEGSPRPG' A
#
# COMPACT_ATOMS: atom_id res chain seq x y z
N HIS A 1 -12.74 1.50 17.37
CA HIS A 1 -12.65 1.99 15.98
C HIS A 1 -13.85 1.48 15.18
N LEU A 2 -14.85 2.34 14.94
CA LEU A 2 -16.14 1.98 14.34
C LEU A 2 -16.02 1.49 12.86
N ILE A 3 -15.02 1.97 12.13
CA ILE A 3 -14.78 1.61 10.71
C ILE A 3 -14.36 0.15 10.54
N VAL A 4 -13.55 -0.38 11.46
CA VAL A 4 -13.02 -1.76 11.37
C VAL A 4 -14.12 -2.80 11.62
N GLU A 5 -15.07 -2.51 12.51
CA GLU A 5 -16.22 -3.39 12.77
C GLU A 5 -17.22 -3.40 11.61
N LEU A 6 -17.46 -2.25 10.97
CA LEU A 6 -18.35 -2.16 9.81
C LEU A 6 -17.77 -2.91 8.59
N HIS A 7 -16.46 -2.86 8.39
CA HIS A 7 -15.80 -3.59 7.31
C HIS A 7 -15.99 -5.11 7.45
N ARG A 8 -15.78 -5.65 8.66
CA ARG A 8 -15.96 -7.09 8.95
C ARG A 8 -17.42 -7.55 8.82
N LYS A 9 -18.39 -6.67 9.08
CA LYS A 9 -19.81 -7.05 9.16
C LYS A 9 -20.53 -7.06 7.80
N PHE A 10 -20.03 -6.34 6.80
CA PHE A 10 -20.77 -6.12 5.56
C PHE A 10 -20.11 -6.62 4.26
N ARG A 11 -18.85 -7.09 4.27
CA ARG A 11 -18.14 -7.52 3.04
C ARG A 11 -18.23 -6.50 1.90
N PHE A 12 -17.99 -5.21 2.19
CA PHE A 12 -17.90 -4.18 1.15
C PHE A 12 -16.49 -4.15 0.54
N THR A 13 -16.41 -3.94 -0.77
CA THR A 13 -15.14 -3.67 -1.46
C THR A 13 -14.66 -2.27 -1.13
N ALA A 14 -13.58 -2.14 -0.37
CA ALA A 14 -12.94 -0.87 -0.06
C ALA A 14 -11.63 -0.74 -0.85
N VAL A 15 -11.42 0.40 -1.51
CA VAL A 15 -10.14 0.74 -2.14
C VAL A 15 -9.51 1.87 -1.33
N MET A 16 -8.36 1.60 -0.74
CA MET A 16 -7.59 2.59 0.02
C MET A 16 -6.34 2.97 -0.78
N VAL A 17 -6.13 4.28 -0.96
CA VAL A 17 -4.94 4.82 -1.59
C VAL A 17 -4.19 5.62 -0.53
N SER A 18 -3.01 5.15 -0.15
CA SER A 18 -2.14 5.85 0.79
C SER A 18 -0.68 5.60 0.38
N HIS A 19 0.20 6.49 0.83
CA HIS A 19 1.65 6.38 0.69
C HIS A 19 2.30 5.72 1.91
N GLU A 20 1.54 5.53 3.00
CA GLU A 20 2.00 4.91 4.24
C GLU A 20 1.88 3.38 4.16
N ILE A 21 2.91 2.78 3.57
CA ILE A 21 2.99 1.35 3.28
C ILE A 21 2.76 0.44 4.51
N PRO A 22 3.32 0.70 5.72
CA PRO A 22 3.20 -0.21 6.85
C PRO A 22 1.77 -0.39 7.35
N GLU A 23 0.95 0.65 7.27
CA GLU A 23 -0.44 0.57 7.72
C GLU A 23 -1.34 -0.13 6.70
N ILE A 24 -1.12 0.14 5.40
CA ILE A 24 -1.87 -0.47 4.30
C ILE A 24 -1.68 -1.99 4.29
N PHE A 25 -0.45 -2.48 4.46
CA PHE A 25 -0.18 -3.92 4.47
C PHE A 25 -0.87 -4.69 5.59
N ARG A 26 -1.18 -4.05 6.73
CA ARG A 26 -1.89 -4.71 7.83
C ARG A 26 -3.39 -4.86 7.61
N ILE A 27 -3.97 -4.00 6.77
CA ILE A 27 -5.42 -3.88 6.60
C ILE A 27 -5.88 -4.43 5.25
N ALA A 28 -5.01 -4.37 4.23
CA ALA A 28 -5.35 -4.74 2.87
C ALA A 28 -5.26 -6.24 2.61
N ASP A 29 -6.28 -6.81 1.98
CA ASP A 29 -6.26 -8.19 1.47
C ASP A 29 -5.39 -8.33 0.20
N ARG A 30 -5.29 -7.25 -0.58
CA ARG A 30 -4.47 -7.16 -1.80
C ARG A 30 -3.88 -5.76 -1.92
N VAL A 31 -2.65 -5.69 -2.42
CA VAL A 31 -1.94 -4.44 -2.67
C VAL A 31 -1.49 -4.41 -4.12
N ALA A 32 -1.62 -3.25 -4.75
CA ALA A 32 -1.02 -2.94 -6.04
C ALA A 32 -0.18 -1.67 -5.89
N MET A 33 1.06 -1.72 -6.34
CA MET A 33 1.96 -0.58 -6.33
C MET A 33 1.95 0.09 -7.71
N LEU A 34 1.63 1.37 -7.72
CA LEU A 34 1.64 2.21 -8.92
C LEU A 34 2.91 3.07 -8.91
N HIS A 35 3.67 3.03 -10.00
CA HIS A 35 4.85 3.86 -10.22
C HIS A 35 4.84 4.36 -11.67
N ASP A 36 5.07 5.65 -11.91
CA ASP A 36 5.03 6.25 -13.26
C ASP A 36 3.79 5.91 -14.10
N GLY A 37 2.63 5.75 -13.45
CA GLY A 37 1.38 5.40 -14.13
C GLY A 37 1.25 3.93 -14.54
N VAL A 38 2.21 3.07 -14.17
CA VAL A 38 2.14 1.62 -14.39
C VAL A 38 2.10 0.86 -13.06
N ILE A 39 1.33 -0.23 -13.02
CA ILE A 39 1.34 -1.13 -11.86
C ILE A 39 2.62 -1.95 -11.91
N VAL A 40 3.56 -1.64 -11.02
CA VAL A 40 4.87 -2.31 -10.97
C VAL A 40 4.84 -3.61 -10.19
N GLU A 41 3.90 -3.75 -9.26
CA GLU A 41 3.63 -5.00 -8.55
C GLU A 41 2.17 -5.10 -8.11
N SER A 42 1.65 -6.32 -8.04
CA SER A 42 0.33 -6.56 -7.44
C SER A 42 0.22 -7.95 -6.82
N GLY A 43 -0.33 -8.04 -5.62
CA GLY A 43 -0.39 -9.31 -4.91
C GLY A 43 -0.95 -9.18 -3.50
N THR A 44 -0.74 -10.21 -2.69
CA THR A 44 -0.92 -10.10 -1.24
C THR A 44 0.18 -9.21 -0.64
N PRO A 45 -0.04 -8.59 0.53
CA PRO A 45 1.00 -7.85 1.24
C PRO A 45 2.32 -8.62 1.37
N ASP A 46 2.26 -9.93 1.66
CA ASP A 46 3.44 -10.78 1.81
C ASP A 46 4.19 -10.98 0.49
N ALA A 47 3.46 -11.15 -0.62
CA ALA A 47 4.06 -11.31 -1.95
C ALA A 47 4.73 -10.03 -2.42
N VAL A 48 4.10 -8.87 -2.16
CA VAL A 48 4.67 -7.56 -2.50
C VAL A 48 5.91 -7.28 -1.63
N GLN A 49 5.87 -7.63 -0.34
CA GLN A 49 7.03 -7.48 0.56
C GLN A 49 8.21 -8.38 0.18
N ALA A 50 7.93 -9.58 -0.32
CA ALA A 50 8.94 -10.51 -0.82
C ALA A 50 9.36 -10.23 -2.28
N SER A 51 8.83 -9.19 -2.94
CA SER A 51 9.15 -8.92 -4.34
C SER A 51 10.62 -8.55 -4.51
N ALA A 52 11.27 -9.10 -5.55
CA ALA A 52 12.63 -8.73 -5.92
C ALA A 52 12.72 -7.37 -6.65
N ASN A 53 11.58 -6.70 -6.88
CA ASN A 53 11.54 -5.43 -7.58
C ASN A 53 12.18 -4.32 -6.70
N PRO A 54 13.27 -3.67 -7.17
CA PRO A 54 13.98 -2.66 -6.39
C PRO A 54 13.13 -1.43 -6.08
N ILE A 55 12.17 -1.08 -6.95
CA ILE A 55 11.22 0.02 -6.71
C ILE A 55 10.36 -0.34 -5.50
N VAL A 56 9.80 -1.55 -5.47
CA VAL A 56 8.94 -2.01 -4.38
C VAL A 56 9.70 -2.05 -3.07
N GLN A 57 10.93 -2.56 -3.09
CA GLN A 57 11.78 -2.57 -1.91
C GLN A 57 12.12 -1.15 -1.43
N GLN A 58 12.41 -0.20 -2.33
CA GLN A 58 12.65 1.21 -1.97
C GLN A 58 11.42 1.86 -1.30
N PHE A 59 10.23 1.62 -1.85
CA PHE A 59 8.98 2.13 -1.27
C PHE A 59 8.65 1.51 0.09
N ILE A 60 8.94 0.22 0.30
CA ILE A 60 8.70 -0.48 1.58
C ILE A 60 9.67 -0.03 2.65
N HIS A 61 10.95 0.14 2.31
CA HIS A 61 12.00 0.53 3.25
C HIS A 61 11.95 2.01 3.62
N GLY A 62 11.05 2.79 3.01
CA GLY A 62 10.76 4.14 3.46
C GLY A 62 11.89 5.12 3.16
N ASP A 63 12.59 4.95 2.05
CA ASP A 63 13.46 5.99 1.51
C ASP A 63 12.59 7.05 0.80
N VAL A 64 11.71 7.67 1.58
CA VAL A 64 10.77 8.71 1.17
C VAL A 64 11.19 10.00 1.87
N GLU A 65 12.41 10.46 1.58
CA GLU A 65 12.65 11.91 1.54
C GLU A 65 12.07 12.43 0.23
N GLY A 66 10.83 12.94 0.29
CA GLY A 66 10.16 13.35 -0.94
C GLY A 66 8.88 14.14 -0.75
N SER A 67 8.79 14.99 0.29
CA SER A 67 7.84 16.11 0.27
C SER A 67 8.62 17.37 -0.05
N PRO A 68 8.60 17.89 -1.30
CA PRO A 68 8.99 19.27 -1.51
C PRO A 68 7.90 20.12 -0.86
N ARG A 69 8.25 20.77 0.26
CA ARG A 69 7.43 21.84 0.84
C ARG A 69 7.06 22.83 -0.26
N PRO A 70 5.78 23.21 -0.43
CA PRO A 70 5.46 24.34 -1.28
C PRO A 70 6.00 25.61 -0.61
N GLY A 71 6.96 26.25 -1.29
CA GLY A 71 7.34 27.64 -1.06
C GLY A 71 6.48 28.57 -1.89
#